data_AF-A0A940U0F0-F1
#
_entry.id   AF-A0A940U0F0-F1
#
_cell.length_a   1.000
_cell.length_b   1.000
_cell.length_c   1.000
_cell.angle_alpha   90.00
_cell.angle_beta   90.00
_cell.angle_gamma   90.00
#
_symmetry.space_group_name_H-M   'P 1'
#
loop_
_entity.id
_entity.type
_entity.pdbx_description
1 polymer ?
#
loop_
_entity_poly.entity_id
_entity_poly.type
_entity_poly.pdbx_seq_one_letter_code
_entity_poly.pdbx_strand_id
1 'polypeptide(L)'
;EIANHIVGSPIPFIKAQTVDVPAYADAQFVIEAEILPKVREQEGPFAEVTGYYANRDQRRVMKVKAITHRKKAIFHSLLSGQEVWNAVGFTAEAKIFATVKEKVPQLKAVYLTPGGCGFYGAVIQVEKDGKGVGRAAILETFKG
;
A
#
# COMPACT_ATOMS: atom_id res chain seq x y z
N GLU A 1 -1.21 -11.00 -10.26
CA GLU A 1 -2.09 -12.08 -9.75
C GLU A 1 -3.24 -11.56 -8.89
N ILE A 2 -2.98 -10.84 -7.78
CA ILE A 2 -4.04 -10.28 -6.92
C ILE A 2 -4.99 -9.37 -7.72
N ALA A 3 -4.44 -8.42 -8.48
CA ALA A 3 -5.25 -7.51 -9.30
C ALA A 3 -6.12 -8.25 -10.35
N ASN A 4 -5.62 -9.35 -10.94
CA ASN A 4 -6.40 -10.19 -11.86
C ASN A 4 -7.60 -10.84 -11.16
N HIS A 5 -7.42 -11.30 -9.92
CA HIS A 5 -8.51 -11.88 -9.13
C HIS A 5 -9.59 -10.84 -8.79
N ILE A 6 -9.18 -9.62 -8.44
CA ILE A 6 -10.11 -8.53 -8.13
C ILE A 6 -10.88 -8.10 -9.38
N VAL A 7 -10.21 -7.98 -10.53
CA VAL A 7 -10.82 -7.60 -11.81
C VAL A 7 -11.62 -8.76 -12.43
N GLY A 8 -11.36 -10.00 -12.03
CA GLY A 8 -11.98 -11.20 -12.57
C GLY A 8 -11.46 -11.62 -13.95
N SER A 9 -10.42 -10.97 -14.46
CA SER A 9 -9.78 -11.31 -15.73
C SER A 9 -8.30 -10.97 -15.73
N PRO A 10 -7.48 -11.60 -16.60
CA PRO A 10 -6.06 -11.24 -16.73
C PRO A 10 -5.88 -9.81 -17.20
N ILE A 11 -5.12 -9.01 -16.44
CA ILE A 11 -4.74 -7.65 -16.87
C ILE A 11 -3.70 -7.76 -17.99
N PRO A 12 -3.94 -7.09 -19.15
CA PRO A 12 -3.03 -7.15 -20.28
C PRO A 12 -1.74 -6.38 -20.04
N PHE A 13 -0.64 -6.93 -20.53
CA PHE A 13 0.69 -6.32 -20.49
C PHE A 13 1.21 -5.99 -21.89
N ILE A 14 2.11 -5.02 -21.96
CA ILE A 14 2.91 -4.68 -23.15
C ILE A 14 4.40 -4.74 -22.81
N LYS A 15 5.22 -4.98 -23.82
CA LYS A 15 6.67 -4.86 -23.67
C LYS A 15 7.06 -3.38 -23.52
N ALA A 16 7.90 -3.08 -22.53
CA ALA A 16 8.53 -1.77 -22.40
C ALA A 16 9.53 -1.51 -23.54
N GLN A 17 9.81 -0.24 -23.81
CA GLN A 17 10.66 0.20 -24.93
C GLN A 17 12.16 0.06 -24.64
N THR A 18 12.56 0.23 -23.39
CA THR A 18 13.95 0.46 -22.96
C THR A 18 14.40 -0.41 -21.78
N VAL A 19 13.48 -1.05 -21.06
CA VAL A 19 13.78 -1.92 -19.91
C VAL A 19 13.14 -3.30 -20.07
N ASP A 20 13.70 -4.31 -19.40
CA ASP A 20 13.17 -5.69 -19.44
C ASP A 20 12.13 -5.93 -18.33
N VAL A 21 11.14 -5.05 -18.27
CA VAL A 21 10.00 -5.13 -17.34
C VAL A 21 8.72 -4.81 -18.13
N PRO A 22 7.69 -5.66 -18.10
CA PRO A 22 6.45 -5.37 -18.79
C PRO A 22 5.72 -4.18 -18.16
N ALA A 23 4.98 -3.44 -18.98
CA ALA A 23 4.10 -2.37 -18.52
C ALA A 23 2.62 -2.77 -18.69
N TYR A 24 1.73 -2.14 -17.93
CA TYR A 24 0.29 -2.35 -18.09
C TYR A 24 -0.18 -1.73 -19.41
N ALA A 25 -0.87 -2.52 -20.23
CA ALA A 25 -1.29 -2.10 -21.56
C ALA A 25 -2.28 -0.93 -21.53
N ASP A 26 -3.05 -0.81 -20.45
CA ASP A 26 -4.10 0.17 -20.29
C ASP A 26 -3.70 1.44 -19.53
N ALA A 27 -2.46 1.52 -19.03
CA ALA A 27 -1.94 2.67 -18.27
C ALA A 27 -2.08 4.01 -19.02
N GLN A 28 -2.22 5.10 -18.26
CA GLN A 28 -2.22 6.46 -18.82
C GLN A 28 -0.82 6.90 -19.22
N PHE A 29 0.15 6.61 -18.35
CA PHE A 29 1.57 6.86 -18.51
C PHE A 29 2.37 5.63 -18.09
N VAL A 30 3.47 5.38 -18.78
CA VAL A 30 4.51 4.42 -18.39
C VAL A 30 5.83 5.18 -18.36
N ILE A 31 6.47 5.21 -17.19
CA ILE A 31 7.79 5.80 -17.00
C ILE A 31 8.78 4.66 -16.85
N GLU A 32 9.63 4.49 -17.85
CA GLU A 32 10.69 3.49 -17.85
C GLU A 32 11.97 4.11 -17.32
N ALA A 33 12.60 3.48 -16.33
CA ALA A 33 13.75 4.03 -15.66
C ALA A 33 14.64 2.94 -15.08
N GLU A 34 15.91 3.30 -14.83
CA GLU A 34 16.86 2.48 -14.09
C GLU A 34 17.21 3.17 -12.76
N ILE A 35 17.28 2.40 -11.68
CA ILE A 35 17.80 2.90 -10.40
C ILE A 35 19.32 2.92 -10.47
N LEU A 36 19.93 4.10 -10.31
CA LEU A 36 21.37 4.23 -10.38
C LEU A 36 22.03 3.58 -9.13
N PRO A 37 22.90 2.56 -9.31
CA PRO A 37 23.58 1.94 -8.20
C PRO A 37 24.55 2.95 -7.58
N LYS A 38 24.63 2.96 -6.24
CA LYS A 38 25.55 3.82 -5.45
C LYS A 38 25.36 5.33 -5.59
N VAL A 39 24.48 5.82 -6.46
CA VAL A 39 24.12 7.24 -6.55
C VAL A 39 22.99 7.54 -5.56
N ARG A 40 23.16 8.60 -4.80
CA ARG A 40 22.15 9.13 -3.88
C ARG A 40 22.10 10.65 -4.00
N GLU A 41 20.90 11.19 -3.84
CA GLU A 41 20.65 12.62 -3.80
C GLU A 41 19.73 12.96 -2.62
N GLN A 42 19.79 14.22 -2.18
CA GLN A 42 18.96 14.70 -1.08
C GLN A 42 17.49 14.82 -1.54
N GLU A 43 16.60 14.12 -0.84
CA GLU A 43 15.15 14.17 -1.04
C GLU A 43 14.48 14.78 0.19
N GLY A 44 13.33 15.43 0.01
CA GLY A 44 12.53 16.03 1.09
C GLY A 44 12.88 17.49 1.46
N PRO A 45 12.31 18.01 2.57
CA PRO A 45 11.30 17.36 3.39
C PRO A 45 9.99 17.16 2.60
N PHE A 46 9.22 16.15 2.96
CA PHE A 46 7.94 15.85 2.32
C PHE A 46 6.85 15.57 3.36
N ALA A 47 5.61 15.99 3.07
CA ALA A 47 4.48 15.77 3.96
C ALA A 47 4.07 14.28 3.93
N GLU A 48 4.13 13.62 5.08
CA GLU A 48 3.83 12.19 5.22
C GLU A 48 2.42 11.93 5.75
N VAL A 49 1.97 10.68 5.62
CA VAL A 49 0.68 10.18 6.11
C VAL A 49 0.42 10.46 7.59
N THR A 50 1.49 10.66 8.37
CA THR A 50 1.43 11.01 9.79
C THR A 50 0.92 12.43 10.05
N GLY A 51 0.81 13.27 9.00
CA GLY A 51 0.52 14.69 9.10
C GLY A 51 1.75 15.56 9.41
N TYR A 52 2.94 14.96 9.45
CA TYR A 52 4.21 15.65 9.69
C TYR A 52 5.11 15.60 8.46
N TYR A 53 6.10 16.49 8.43
CA TYR A 53 7.15 16.44 7.42
C TYR A 53 8.19 15.38 7.77
N ALA A 54 8.51 14.51 6.81
CA ALA A 54 9.71 13.70 6.86
C ALA A 54 10.96 14.58 6.75
N ASN A 55 12.03 14.16 7.43
CA ASN A 55 13.34 14.80 7.30
C ASN A 55 13.95 14.55 5.93
N ARG A 56 14.87 15.43 5.53
CA ARG A 56 15.70 15.21 4.34
C ARG A 56 16.61 14.02 4.51
N ASP A 57 16.75 13.21 3.48
CA ASP A 57 17.65 12.05 3.47
C ASP A 57 18.23 11.76 2.07
N GLN A 58 19.32 11.00 2.02
CA GLN A 58 19.97 10.56 0.80
C GLN A 58 19.21 9.36 0.19
N ARG A 59 18.41 9.61 -0.85
CA ARG A 59 17.57 8.60 -1.51
C ARG A 59 18.13 8.17 -2.86
N ARG A 60 17.63 7.03 -3.37
CA ARG A 60 18.04 6.47 -4.66
C ARG A 60 17.59 7.38 -5.81
N VAL A 61 18.42 7.50 -6.84
CA VAL A 61 18.09 8.28 -8.04
C VAL A 61 17.58 7.36 -9.14
N MET A 62 16.44 7.70 -9.73
CA MET A 62 15.90 7.05 -10.93
C MET A 62 16.33 7.81 -12.18
N LYS A 63 17.05 7.14 -13.09
CA LYS A 63 17.38 7.69 -14.40
C LYS A 63 16.30 7.28 -15.40
N VAL A 64 15.47 8.23 -15.81
CA VAL A 64 14.42 8.01 -16.81
C VAL A 64 15.04 7.69 -18.16
N LYS A 65 14.52 6.65 -18.82
CA LYS A 65 14.94 6.13 -20.11
C LYS A 65 13.91 6.42 -21.20
N ALA A 66 12.62 6.29 -20.88
CA ALA A 66 11.51 6.64 -21.75
C ALA A 66 10.27 7.03 -20.94
N ILE A 67 9.43 7.88 -21.53
CA ILE A 67 8.07 8.15 -21.06
C ILE A 67 7.13 7.88 -22.23
N THR A 68 6.25 6.91 -22.08
CA THR A 68 5.20 6.62 -23.07
C THR A 68 3.83 6.88 -22.47
N HIS A 69 2.88 7.33 -23.28
CA HIS A 69 1.57 7.72 -22.78
C HIS A 69 0.50 7.65 -23.88
N ARG A 70 -0.77 7.64 -23.44
CA ARG A 70 -1.92 7.75 -24.36
C ARG A 70 -2.01 9.15 -24.97
N LYS A 71 -2.60 9.28 -26.17
CA LYS A 71 -2.77 10.57 -26.88
C LYS A 71 -3.50 11.65 -26.06
N LYS A 72 -4.44 11.24 -25.21
CA LYS A 72 -5.19 12.10 -24.27
C LYS A 72 -5.04 11.56 -22.85
N ALA A 73 -3.80 11.39 -22.40
CA ALA A 73 -3.52 10.80 -21.11
C ALA A 73 -3.99 11.71 -19.95
N ILE A 74 -4.51 11.08 -18.91
CA ILE A 74 -4.89 11.74 -17.65
C ILE A 74 -3.79 11.48 -16.63
N PHE A 75 -3.25 12.55 -16.05
CA PHE A 75 -2.29 12.44 -14.97
C PHE A 75 -3.03 12.22 -13.65
N HIS A 76 -2.89 11.03 -13.08
CA HIS A 76 -3.47 10.68 -11.79
C HIS A 76 -2.42 10.88 -10.69
N SER A 77 -2.74 11.70 -9.70
CA SER A 77 -1.89 11.95 -8.54
C SER A 77 -2.74 11.90 -7.28
N LEU A 78 -2.11 11.48 -6.19
CA LEU A 78 -2.67 11.53 -4.86
C LEU A 78 -1.87 12.54 -4.03
N LEU A 79 -2.56 13.24 -3.13
CA LEU A 79 -1.91 14.02 -2.08
C LEU A 79 -1.71 13.09 -0.89
N SER A 80 -0.58 13.22 -0.20
CA SER A 80 -0.26 12.44 0.99
C SER A 80 -1.27 12.66 2.13
N GLY A 81 -1.73 11.58 2.76
CA GLY A 81 -2.68 11.62 3.88
C GLY A 81 -3.76 10.52 3.83
N GLN A 82 -5.00 10.92 3.54
CA GLN A 82 -6.19 10.06 3.70
C GLN A 82 -6.30 8.91 2.68
N GLU A 83 -5.70 9.05 1.51
CA GLU A 83 -5.60 8.02 0.49
C GLU A 83 -5.00 6.70 1.02
N VAL A 84 -4.08 6.79 1.99
CA VAL A 84 -3.43 5.61 2.59
C VAL A 84 -4.43 4.75 3.35
N TRP A 85 -5.51 5.33 3.89
CA TRP A 85 -6.53 4.60 4.64
C TRP A 85 -7.19 3.52 3.77
N ASN A 86 -7.37 3.82 2.48
CA ASN A 86 -7.93 2.87 1.51
C ASN A 86 -6.83 2.06 0.82
N ALA A 87 -5.73 2.70 0.40
CA ALA A 87 -4.70 2.03 -0.40
C ALA A 87 -3.91 0.98 0.41
N VAL A 88 -3.63 1.28 1.67
CA VAL A 88 -2.87 0.41 2.58
C VAL A 88 -3.76 -0.11 3.69
N GLY A 89 -4.52 0.77 4.35
CA GLY A 89 -5.33 0.43 5.52
C GLY A 89 -6.30 -0.71 5.26
N PHE A 90 -7.11 -0.65 4.19
CA PHE A 90 -8.03 -1.73 3.81
C PHE A 90 -7.33 -3.09 3.63
N THR A 91 -6.18 -3.11 2.95
CA THR A 91 -5.43 -4.36 2.73
C THR A 91 -4.83 -4.90 4.02
N ALA A 92 -4.39 -4.01 4.92
CA ALA A 92 -3.88 -4.37 6.24
C ALA A 92 -5.01 -4.89 7.14
N GLU A 93 -6.19 -4.25 7.16
CA GLU A 93 -7.38 -4.73 7.87
C GLU A 93 -7.76 -6.14 7.42
N ALA A 94 -7.79 -6.40 6.10
CA ALA A 94 -8.10 -7.72 5.56
C ALA A 94 -7.07 -8.78 6.01
N LYS A 95 -5.78 -8.43 6.00
CA LYS A 95 -4.70 -9.32 6.45
C LYS A 95 -4.79 -9.61 7.95
N ILE A 96 -4.96 -8.58 8.78
CA ILE A 96 -5.14 -8.72 10.23
C ILE A 96 -6.37 -9.56 10.52
N PHE A 97 -7.49 -9.29 9.84
CA PHE A 97 -8.71 -10.05 10.00
C PHE A 97 -8.48 -11.53 9.71
N ALA A 98 -7.89 -11.87 8.56
CA ALA A 98 -7.60 -13.26 8.20
C ALA A 98 -6.72 -13.94 9.25
N THR A 99 -5.61 -13.29 9.64
CA THR A 99 -4.62 -13.85 10.56
C THR A 99 -5.19 -14.03 11.97
N VAL A 100 -5.89 -13.02 12.49
CA VAL A 100 -6.48 -13.06 13.84
C VAL A 100 -7.66 -14.03 13.87
N LYS A 101 -8.49 -14.09 12.83
CA LYS A 101 -9.65 -14.99 12.76
C LYS A 101 -9.26 -16.46 12.86
N GLU A 102 -8.11 -16.85 12.30
CA GLU A 102 -7.59 -18.22 12.41
C GLU A 102 -7.32 -18.65 13.86
N LYS A 103 -6.89 -17.71 14.72
CA LYS A 103 -6.55 -17.99 16.12
C LYS A 103 -7.64 -17.59 17.11
N VAL A 104 -8.48 -16.64 16.72
CA VAL A 104 -9.57 -16.07 17.52
C VAL A 104 -10.86 -16.12 16.70
N PRO A 105 -11.57 -17.27 16.68
CA PRO A 105 -12.80 -17.44 15.91
C PRO A 105 -13.91 -16.45 16.29
N GLN A 106 -13.86 -15.86 17.48
CA GLN A 106 -14.81 -14.84 17.96
C GLN A 106 -14.62 -13.46 17.32
N LEU A 107 -13.57 -13.25 16.52
CA LEU A 107 -13.34 -12.01 15.79
C LEU A 107 -14.52 -11.69 14.86
N LYS A 108 -15.04 -10.47 14.96
CA LYS A 108 -16.15 -9.97 14.13
C LYS A 108 -15.70 -8.92 13.11
N ALA A 109 -14.78 -8.04 13.49
CA ALA A 109 -14.31 -6.98 12.62
C ALA A 109 -12.94 -6.45 13.07
N VAL A 110 -12.22 -5.86 12.11
CA VAL A 110 -10.98 -5.10 12.31
C VAL A 110 -11.16 -3.75 11.63
N TYR A 111 -10.74 -2.69 12.30
CA TYR A 111 -10.79 -1.34 11.75
C TYR A 111 -9.52 -0.56 12.13
N LEU A 112 -8.78 -0.08 11.14
CA LEU A 112 -7.65 0.81 11.31
C LEU A 112 -8.14 2.25 11.31
N THR A 113 -7.95 2.91 12.46
CA THR A 113 -8.59 4.19 12.74
C THR A 113 -7.88 5.34 12.02
N PRO A 114 -8.63 6.35 11.54
CA PRO A 114 -8.10 7.61 11.02
C PRO A 114 -7.17 8.34 12.00
N GLY A 115 -7.48 8.29 13.30
CA GLY A 115 -6.63 8.89 14.35
C GLY A 115 -5.26 8.23 14.46
N GLY A 116 -5.14 6.96 14.08
CA GLY A 116 -3.87 6.25 13.88
C GLY A 116 -3.38 6.30 12.44
N CYS A 117 -3.76 7.31 11.65
CA CYS A 117 -3.37 7.48 10.25
C CYS A 117 -3.77 6.31 9.32
N GLY A 118 -4.79 5.52 9.70
CA GLY A 118 -5.20 4.32 8.96
C GLY A 118 -4.17 3.19 9.03
N PHE A 119 -3.23 3.22 9.99
CA PHE A 119 -2.16 2.23 10.10
C PHE A 119 -1.78 1.88 11.55
N TYR A 120 -1.62 2.88 12.43
CA TYR A 120 -1.05 2.72 13.76
C TYR A 120 -2.06 2.37 14.86
N GLY A 121 -3.34 2.67 14.66
CA GLY A 121 -4.39 2.43 15.66
C GLY A 121 -5.41 1.45 15.14
N ALA A 122 -5.58 0.31 15.83
CA ALA A 122 -6.53 -0.73 15.45
C ALA A 122 -7.65 -0.89 16.49
N VAL A 123 -8.89 -1.02 16.01
CA VAL A 123 -10.06 -1.43 16.78
C VAL A 123 -10.41 -2.86 16.36
N ILE A 124 -10.46 -3.76 17.34
CA ILE A 124 -10.72 -5.18 17.12
C ILE A 124 -12.03 -5.53 17.82
N GLN A 125 -13.05 -5.88 17.02
CA GLN A 125 -14.35 -6.29 17.54
C GLN A 125 -14.37 -7.79 17.75
N VAL A 126 -14.65 -8.23 18.98
CA VAL A 126 -14.78 -9.66 19.33
C VAL A 126 -16.10 -9.93 20.03
N GLU A 127 -16.67 -11.09 19.78
CA GLU A 127 -17.74 -11.63 20.60
C GLU A 127 -17.16 -12.18 21.90
N LYS A 128 -17.66 -11.68 23.03
CA LYS A 128 -17.10 -12.04 24.33
C LYS A 128 -17.68 -13.36 24.81
N ASP A 129 -16.89 -14.42 24.65
CA ASP A 129 -17.23 -15.77 25.09
C ASP A 129 -16.16 -16.32 26.06
N GLY A 130 -16.18 -15.84 27.30
CA GLY A 130 -15.26 -16.25 28.36
C GLY A 130 -14.10 -15.29 28.66
N LYS A 131 -13.18 -15.73 29.55
CA LYS A 131 -12.02 -14.94 29.98
C LYS A 131 -10.85 -15.15 29.00
N GLY A 132 -10.22 -14.06 28.57
CA GLY A 132 -8.96 -14.10 27.81
C GLY A 132 -9.05 -13.84 26.30
N VAL A 133 -10.25 -13.92 25.69
CA VAL A 133 -10.45 -13.67 24.25
C VAL A 133 -9.91 -12.31 23.82
N GLY A 134 -10.19 -11.25 24.59
CA GLY A 134 -9.66 -9.91 24.30
C GLY A 134 -8.13 -9.84 24.33
N ARG A 135 -7.49 -10.53 25.29
CA ARG A 135 -6.02 -10.59 25.37
C ARG A 135 -5.43 -11.34 24.18
N ALA A 136 -6.03 -12.48 23.80
CA ALA A 136 -5.62 -13.24 22.63
C ALA A 136 -5.74 -12.40 21.35
N ALA A 137 -6.87 -11.73 21.15
CA ALA A 137 -7.10 -10.86 19.99
C ALA A 137 -6.05 -9.74 19.88
N ILE A 138 -5.71 -9.08 21.00
CA ILE A 138 -4.65 -8.06 21.03
C ILE A 138 -3.30 -8.66 20.64
N LEU A 139 -2.91 -9.79 21.24
CA LEU A 139 -1.61 -10.40 20.99
C LEU A 139 -1.47 -10.89 19.54
N GLU A 140 -2.51 -11.49 18.98
CA GLU A 140 -2.49 -11.97 17.60
C GLU A 140 -2.49 -10.81 16.59
N THR A 141 -3.16 -9.69 16.91
CA THR A 141 -3.16 -8.49 16.05
C THR A 141 -1.74 -7.94 15.83
N PHE A 142 -0.88 -7.96 16.84
CA PHE A 142 0.50 -7.47 16.72
C PHE A 142 1.50 -8.48 16.12
N LYS A 143 1.09 -9.73 15.92
CA LYS A 143 1.94 -10.77 15.30
C LYS A 143 1.78 -10.85 13.79
N GLY A 144 0.61 -10.47 13.26
CA GLY A 144 0.27 -10.50 11.83
C GLY A 144 0.74 -9.26 11.07
#